data_AF-A0A1X0Y0F6-F1
#
_entry.id   AF-A0A1X0Y0F6-F1
#
_cell.length_a   1.000
_cell.length_b   1.000
_cell.length_c   1.000
_cell.angle_alpha   90.00
_cell.angle_beta   90.00
_cell.angle_gamma   90.00
#
_symmetry.space_group_name_H-M   'P 1'
#
loop_
_entity.id
_entity.type
_entity.pdbx_description
1 polymer ?
#
loop_
_entity_poly.entity_id
_entity_poly.type
_entity_poly.pdbx_seq_one_letter_code
_entity_poly.pdbx_strand_id
1 'polypeptide(L)'
;MGPDPIQALVEENEKLQVGKTVAVNWIDAQGVHHGRGRITAVKPKRVRISLQQQQDHNHRMVPGRIIEVPRITDTEYWSSENCVTLEYPGNKKGFPRR
;
A
#
# COMPACT_ATOMS: atom_id res chain seq x y z
N MET A 1 -21.91 13.34 -10.66
CA MET A 1 -20.44 13.51 -10.65
C MET A 1 -19.95 12.83 -9.38
N GLY A 2 -19.23 11.71 -9.52
CA GLY A 2 -18.61 11.05 -8.37
C GLY A 2 -17.47 11.92 -7.81
N PRO A 3 -16.98 11.63 -6.59
CA PRO A 3 -15.82 12.33 -6.05
C PRO A 3 -14.65 12.22 -7.04
N ASP A 4 -13.85 13.29 -7.11
CA ASP A 4 -12.64 13.30 -7.93
C ASP A 4 -11.76 12.10 -7.51
N PRO A 5 -11.30 11.25 -8.46
CA PRO A 5 -10.54 10.05 -8.14
C PRO A 5 -9.25 10.33 -7.39
N ILE A 6 -8.66 11.53 -7.54
CA ILE A 6 -7.48 11.97 -6.77
C ILE A 6 -7.89 12.32 -5.35
N GLN A 7 -9.02 12.99 -5.17
CA GLN A 7 -9.52 13.36 -3.85
C GLN A 7 -9.83 12.12 -2.99
N ALA A 8 -10.44 11.10 -3.59
CA ALA A 8 -10.70 9.83 -2.89
C ALA A 8 -9.41 9.15 -2.37
N LEU A 9 -8.31 9.24 -3.14
CA LEU A 9 -7.02 8.69 -2.73
C LEU A 9 -6.34 9.53 -1.64
N VAL A 10 -6.52 10.85 -1.66
CA VAL A 10 -6.03 11.74 -0.59
C VAL A 10 -6.77 11.46 0.72
N GLU A 11 -8.10 11.33 0.68
CA GLU A 11 -8.92 10.97 1.85
C GLU A 11 -8.55 9.59 2.40
N GLU A 12 -8.22 8.63 1.54
CA GLU A 12 -7.73 7.32 1.98
C GLU A 12 -6.35 7.43 2.64
N ASN A 13 -5.46 8.25 2.08
CA ASN A 13 -4.14 8.51 2.64
C ASN A 13 -4.19 9.21 4.01
N GLU A 14 -5.22 10.00 4.29
CA GLU A 14 -5.45 10.58 5.62
C GLU A 14 -5.89 9.56 6.66
N LYS A 15 -6.56 8.49 6.22
CA LYS A 15 -6.99 7.38 7.08
C LYS A 15 -5.86 6.38 7.38
N LEU A 16 -4.69 6.53 6.77
CA LEU A 16 -3.51 5.72 7.07
C LEU A 16 -3.01 6.02 8.48
N GLN A 17 -3.11 5.03 9.37
CA GLN A 17 -2.74 5.15 10.77
C GLN A 17 -1.97 3.93 11.23
N VAL A 18 -1.05 4.14 12.18
CA VAL A 18 -0.30 3.05 12.81
C VAL A 18 -1.27 1.99 13.36
N GLY A 19 -0.96 0.73 13.11
CA GLY A 19 -1.77 -0.40 13.52
C GLY A 19 -2.88 -0.80 12.54
N LYS A 20 -3.15 -0.03 11.48
CA LYS A 20 -4.08 -0.44 10.41
C LYS A 20 -3.44 -1.49 9.50
N THR A 21 -4.28 -2.38 8.97
CA THR A 21 -3.87 -3.35 7.95
C THR A 21 -4.12 -2.75 6.57
N VAL A 22 -3.13 -2.91 5.70
CA VAL A 22 -3.10 -2.31 4.38
C VAL A 22 -2.67 -3.34 3.34
N ALA A 23 -3.16 -3.15 2.12
CA ALA A 23 -2.57 -3.71 0.94
C ALA A 23 -1.46 -2.78 0.46
N VAL A 24 -0.36 -3.35 -0.02
CA VAL A 24 0.79 -2.58 -0.46
C VAL A 24 1.37 -3.19 -1.73
N ASN A 25 1.65 -2.33 -2.70
CA ASN A 25 2.46 -2.63 -3.86
C ASN A 25 3.79 -1.88 -3.71
N TRP A 26 4.90 -2.55 -3.99
CA TRP A 26 6.20 -1.90 -3.99
C TRP A 26 7.09 -2.48 -5.09
N ILE A 27 8.03 -1.66 -5.54
CA ILE A 27 9.02 -2.06 -6.54
C ILE A 27 10.37 -2.13 -5.84
N ASP A 28 11.08 -3.24 -6.04
CA ASP A 28 12.51 -3.34 -5.70
C ASP A 28 13.30 -3.91 -6.88
N ALA A 29 14.60 -4.16 -6.67
CA ALA A 29 15.48 -4.68 -7.71
C ALA A 29 15.04 -6.04 -8.30
N GLN A 30 14.13 -6.76 -7.65
CA GLN A 30 13.59 -8.04 -8.10
C GLN A 30 12.28 -7.89 -8.89
N GLY A 31 11.69 -6.68 -8.92
CA GLY A 31 10.49 -6.36 -9.67
C GLY A 31 9.38 -5.76 -8.81
N VAL A 32 8.15 -5.90 -9.31
CA VAL A 32 6.93 -5.46 -8.63
C VAL A 32 6.45 -6.55 -7.70
N HIS A 33 6.17 -6.17 -6.46
CA HIS A 33 5.67 -7.06 -5.41
C HIS A 33 4.36 -6.54 -4.86
N HIS A 34 3.54 -7.46 -4.39
CA HIS A 34 2.31 -7.14 -3.67
C HIS A 34 2.24 -7.93 -2.37
N GLY A 35 1.60 -7.31 -1.39
CA GLY A 35 1.52 -7.88 -0.07
C GLY A 35 0.51 -7.19 0.81
N ARG A 36 0.38 -7.77 1.99
CA ARG A 36 -0.47 -7.29 3.06
C ARG A 36 0.39 -7.10 4.30
N GLY A 37 0.23 -5.95 4.94
CA GLY A 37 0.98 -5.65 6.13
C GLY A 37 0.26 -4.70 7.06
N ARG A 38 0.89 -4.47 8.20
CA ARG A 38 0.40 -3.55 9.22
C ARG A 38 1.27 -2.30 9.24
N ILE A 39 0.65 -1.13 9.26
CA ILE A 39 1.37 0.13 9.37
C ILE A 39 2.05 0.20 10.74
N THR A 40 3.36 0.45 10.74
CA THR A 40 4.16 0.62 11.96
C THR A 40 4.54 2.09 12.18
N ALA A 41 4.66 2.88 11.11
CA ALA A 41 4.87 4.32 11.20
C ALA A 41 4.28 5.04 9.99
N VAL A 42 3.78 6.26 10.19
CA VAL A 42 3.31 7.14 9.12
C VAL A 42 4.18 8.39 9.14
N LYS A 43 4.91 8.63 8.05
CA LYS A 43 5.69 9.84 7.81
C LYS A 43 4.94 10.75 6.82
N PRO A 44 5.29 12.04 6.67
CA PRO A 44 4.59 12.95 5.75
C PRO A 44 4.53 12.46 4.30
N LYS A 45 5.62 11.81 3.82
CA LYS A 45 5.75 11.30 2.45
C LYS A 45 5.79 9.78 2.32
N ARG A 46 5.97 9.05 3.42
CA ARG A 46 6.17 7.59 3.39
C ARG A 46 5.40 6.89 4.50
N VAL A 47 5.08 5.62 4.30
CA VAL A 47 4.49 4.76 5.33
C VAL A 47 5.38 3.54 5.49
N ARG A 48 5.68 3.22 6.75
CA ARG A 48 6.42 2.02 7.11
C ARG A 48 5.45 0.91 7.45
N ILE A 49 5.61 -0.23 6.79
CA ILE A 49 4.67 -1.35 6.85
C ILE A 49 5.44 -2.60 7.23
N SER A 50 4.98 -3.29 8.26
CA SER A 50 5.45 -4.64 8.59
C SER A 50 4.63 -5.64 7.79
N LEU A 51 5.24 -6.31 6.82
CA LEU A 51 4.57 -7.32 6.00
C LEU A 51 4.18 -8.52 6.86
N GLN A 52 2.89 -8.85 6.82
CA GLN A 52 2.32 -10.03 7.46
C GLN A 52 2.18 -11.17 6.44
N GLN A 53 1.88 -10.83 5.18
CA GLN A 53 1.81 -11.74 4.05
C GLN A 53 2.44 -11.03 2.85
N GLN A 54 3.47 -11.64 2.24
CA GLN A 54 4.07 -11.18 1.00
C GLN A 54 3.87 -12.28 -0.05
N GLN A 55 3.41 -11.93 -1.24
CA GLN A 55 3.46 -12.85 -2.37
C GLN A 55 4.68 -12.46 -3.21
N ASP A 56 5.78 -13.19 -3.02
CA ASP A 56 6.96 -13.05 -3.85
C ASP A 56 6.70 -13.57 -5.28
N HIS A 57 7.59 -13.28 -6.23
CA HIS A 57 7.60 -13.85 -7.58
C HIS A 57 7.55 -15.39 -7.59
N ASN A 58 8.06 -16.03 -6.53
CA ASN A 58 7.97 -17.47 -6.29
C ASN A 58 6.74 -17.91 -5.46
N HIS A 59 5.76 -17.03 -5.26
CA HIS A 59 4.56 -17.26 -4.43
C HIS A 59 4.88 -17.66 -2.98
N ARG A 60 6.10 -17.37 -2.51
CA ARG A 60 6.53 -17.70 -1.15
C ARG A 60 6.09 -16.61 -0.19
N MET A 61 5.41 -17.04 0.87
CA MET A 61 5.01 -16.17 1.98
C MET A 61 6.19 -15.95 2.91
N VAL A 62 6.82 -14.78 2.85
CA VAL A 62 7.88 -14.39 3.78
C VAL A 62 7.31 -13.41 4.81
N PRO A 63 7.06 -13.83 6.06
CA PRO A 63 6.60 -12.93 7.11
C PRO A 63 7.75 -12.06 7.64
N GLY A 64 7.43 -10.86 8.12
CA GLY A 64 8.34 -10.08 8.98
C GLY A 64 9.31 -9.12 8.27
N ARG A 65 9.21 -8.95 6.94
CA ARG A 65 9.95 -7.90 6.25
C ARG A 65 9.28 -6.54 6.49
N ILE A 66 10.06 -5.55 6.88
CA ILE A 66 9.58 -4.17 7.01
C ILE A 66 9.94 -3.42 5.74
N ILE A 67 8.94 -2.80 5.12
CA ILE A 67 9.12 -1.98 3.92
C ILE A 67 8.67 -0.54 4.18
N GLU A 68 9.21 0.38 3.40
CA GLU A 68 8.74 1.76 3.34
C GLU A 68 8.24 2.05 1.93
N VAL A 69 6.99 2.51 1.83
CA VAL A 69 6.34 2.85 0.58
C VAL A 69 5.91 4.31 0.57
N PRO A 70 5.90 4.97 -0.60
CA PRO A 70 5.49 6.35 -0.70
C PRO A 70 4.00 6.50 -0.44
N ARG A 71 3.64 7.68 0.09
CA ARG A 71 2.26 8.16 0.21
C ARG A 71 1.88 8.87 -1.08
N ILE A 72 0.58 9.06 -1.32
CA ILE A 72 0.13 9.85 -2.47
C ILE A 72 0.64 11.30 -2.44
N THR A 73 1.04 11.79 -1.26
CA THR A 73 1.69 13.09 -1.08
C THR A 73 3.13 13.14 -1.61
N ASP A 74 3.74 11.99 -1.92
CA ASP A 74 5.08 11.88 -2.50
C ASP A 74 5.01 11.66 -4.01
N THR A 75 4.71 12.74 -4.74
CA THR A 75 4.48 12.70 -6.19
C THR A 75 5.69 12.28 -7.02
N GLU A 76 6.89 12.21 -6.42
CA GLU A 76 8.12 11.79 -7.10
C GLU A 76 8.25 10.25 -7.14
N TYR A 77 7.81 9.56 -6.09
CA TYR A 77 7.98 8.10 -5.95
C TYR A 77 6.67 7.32 -5.94
N TRP A 78 5.54 7.99 -5.71
CA TRP A 78 4.22 7.36 -5.67
C TRP A 78 3.74 7.00 -7.07
N SER A 79 3.36 5.73 -7.24
CA SER A 79 2.76 5.22 -8.48
C SER A 79 1.82 4.07 -8.17
N SER A 80 0.98 3.66 -9.11
CA SER A 80 0.07 2.52 -8.93
C SER A 80 0.79 1.20 -8.59
N GLU A 81 2.07 1.10 -8.95
CA GLU A 81 2.93 -0.07 -8.70
C GLU A 81 3.77 0.11 -7.42
N ASN A 82 3.77 1.30 -6.82
CA ASN A 82 4.47 1.64 -5.60
C ASN A 82 3.56 2.50 -4.71
N CYS A 83 2.55 1.86 -4.12
CA CYS A 83 1.50 2.51 -3.35
C CYS A 83 1.04 1.68 -2.15
N VAL A 84 0.35 2.37 -1.23
CA VAL A 84 -0.33 1.77 -0.09
C VAL A 84 -1.81 2.11 -0.14
N THR A 85 -2.65 1.13 0.16
CA THR A 85 -4.11 1.24 0.11
C THR A 85 -4.70 0.60 1.37
N LEU A 86 -5.72 1.23 1.95
CA LEU A 86 -6.45 0.63 3.06
C LEU A 86 -7.24 -0.59 2.57
N GLU A 87 -7.14 -1.70 3.28
CA GLU A 87 -8.05 -2.81 3.03
C GLU A 87 -9.44 -2.46 3.53
N TYR A 88 -10.38 -2.23 2.61
CA TYR A 88 -11.78 -2.15 2.98
C TYR A 88 -12.29 -3.54 3.38
N PRO A 89 -12.99 -3.67 4.53
CA PRO A 89 -13.50 -4.96 5.03
C PRO A 89 -14.57 -5.63 4.15
N GLY A 90 -14.85 -5.12 2.95
CA GLY A 90 -15.79 -5.70 2.00
C GLY A 90 -15.20 -6.08 0.63
N ASN A 91 -13.94 -5.74 0.33
CA ASN A 91 -13.40 -5.93 -1.01
C ASN A 91 -12.52 -7.19 -1.10
N LYS A 92 -13.16 -8.36 -1.28
CA LYS A 92 -12.47 -9.62 -1.65
C LYS A 92 -11.89 -9.61 -3.08
N LYS A 93 -11.97 -8.49 -3.81
CA LYS A 93 -11.38 -8.32 -5.13
C LYS A 93 -10.50 -7.08 -5.12
N GLY A 94 -9.19 -7.30 -5.03
CA GLY A 94 -8.17 -6.27 -5.16
C GLY A 94 -8.40 -5.43 -6.40
N PHE A 95 -8.25 -4.12 -6.19
CA PHE A 95 -8.16 -3.04 -7.17
C PHE A 95 -9.34 -2.89 -8.15
N PRO A 96 -9.88 -1.66 -8.35
CA PRO A 96 -10.71 -1.41 -9.52
C PRO A 96 -9.81 -1.57 -10.76
N ARG A 97 -10.09 -2.61 -11.55
CA ARG A 97 -9.58 -2.66 -12.93
C ARG A 97 -10.18 -1.46 -13.67
N ARG A 98 -9.30 -0.73 -14.36
CA ARG A 98 -9.66 0.27 -15.38
C ARG A 98 -10.80 -0.21 -16.27
#